data_AF-A0A7S2YNL6-F1
#
_entry.id   AF-A0A7S2YNL6-F1
#
_cell.length_a   1.000
_cell.length_b   1.000
_cell.length_c   1.000
_cell.angle_alpha   90.00
_cell.angle_beta   90.00
_cell.angle_gamma   90.00
#
_symmetry.space_group_name_H-M   'P 1'
#
loop_
_entity.id
_entity.type
_entity.pdbx_description
1 polymer ?
#
loop_
_entity_poly.entity_id
_entity_poly.type
_entity_poly.pdbx_seq_one_letter_code
_entity_poly.pdbx_strand_id
1 'polypeptide(L)'
;MADKFEKERETILKSLPANVKSMFRTMGFCRVEVDSDDEDAAAKKQAGDDFAPCLILSPYDVPPRPVRDTYWHQMYMAAKRSKKLGEMDYLVYQYGHDDPEDCYSFVAVEDFKSYDDGLKAGFGELPAALQAKVDAGTALTEDEQIRVRALEEMREDASKKPEERLRGNFDFLERHETEEFDDIEPSKKKQKK
;
A
#
# COMPACT_ATOMS: atom_id res chain seq x y z
N MET A 1 -20.07 -14.42 -16.07
CA MET A 1 -19.81 -13.36 -15.06
C MET A 1 -18.43 -12.72 -15.22
N ALA A 2 -17.39 -13.46 -15.61
CA ALA A 2 -16.05 -12.92 -15.93
C ALA A 2 -16.05 -11.73 -16.91
N ASP A 3 -16.84 -11.78 -17.99
CA ASP A 3 -16.96 -10.68 -18.97
C ASP A 3 -17.48 -9.36 -18.35
N LYS A 4 -18.32 -9.43 -17.30
CA LYS A 4 -18.78 -8.24 -16.59
C LYS A 4 -17.68 -7.63 -15.73
N PHE A 5 -16.89 -8.48 -15.06
CA PHE A 5 -15.76 -8.06 -14.23
C PHE A 5 -14.66 -7.40 -15.08
N GLU A 6 -14.25 -8.02 -16.19
CA GLU A 6 -13.22 -7.43 -17.07
C GLU A 6 -13.67 -6.08 -17.64
N LYS A 7 -14.95 -5.96 -18.02
CA LYS A 7 -15.50 -4.67 -18.48
C LYS A 7 -15.49 -3.60 -17.39
N GLU A 8 -15.83 -3.97 -16.15
CA GLU A 8 -15.75 -3.06 -14.99
C GLU A 8 -14.31 -2.61 -14.76
N ARG A 9 -13.38 -3.57 -14.69
CA ARG A 9 -11.95 -3.33 -14.53
C ARG A 9 -11.40 -2.39 -15.60
N GLU A 10 -11.64 -2.68 -16.87
CA GLU A 10 -11.22 -1.82 -17.96
C GLU A 10 -11.82 -0.42 -17.86
N THR A 11 -13.11 -0.31 -17.53
CA THR A 11 -13.80 0.98 -17.43
C THR A 11 -13.21 1.85 -16.33
N ILE A 12 -12.96 1.25 -15.16
CA ILE A 12 -12.35 1.95 -14.01
C ILE A 12 -10.92 2.37 -14.37
N LEU A 13 -10.09 1.44 -14.85
CA LEU A 13 -8.70 1.76 -15.22
C LEU A 13 -8.61 2.80 -16.34
N LYS A 14 -9.50 2.75 -17.36
CA LYS A 14 -9.54 3.78 -18.42
C LYS A 14 -9.91 5.16 -17.87
N SER A 15 -10.77 5.23 -16.85
CA SER A 15 -11.19 6.51 -16.25
C SER A 15 -10.14 7.18 -15.37
N LEU A 16 -9.11 6.44 -14.93
CA LEU A 16 -8.05 7.02 -14.11
C LEU A 16 -7.14 7.93 -14.95
N PRO A 17 -6.73 9.09 -14.39
CA PRO A 17 -5.75 9.98 -15.01
C PRO A 17 -4.43 9.27 -15.34
N ALA A 18 -3.72 9.76 -16.36
CA ALA A 18 -2.44 9.18 -16.79
C ALA A 18 -1.38 9.24 -15.68
N ASN A 19 -1.34 10.32 -14.91
CA ASN A 19 -0.38 10.50 -13.80
C ASN A 19 -0.60 9.51 -12.65
N VAL A 20 -1.85 9.04 -12.43
CA VAL A 20 -2.11 8.00 -11.41
C VAL A 20 -1.65 6.64 -11.94
N LYS A 21 -2.01 6.32 -13.19
CA LYS A 21 -1.66 5.03 -13.80
C LYS A 21 -0.15 4.84 -13.97
N SER A 22 0.59 5.90 -14.26
CA SER A 22 2.04 5.83 -14.39
C SER A 22 2.75 5.49 -13.08
N MET A 23 2.08 5.65 -11.93
CA MET A 23 2.65 5.32 -10.63
C MET A 23 2.48 3.85 -10.25
N PHE A 24 1.61 3.09 -10.93
CA PHE A 24 1.44 1.67 -10.60
C PHE A 24 2.75 0.90 -10.71
N ARG A 25 3.01 0.08 -9.69
CA ARG A 25 4.22 -0.72 -9.50
C ARG A 25 5.51 0.09 -9.40
N THR A 26 5.37 1.35 -9.00
CA THR A 26 6.49 2.23 -8.65
C THR A 26 6.83 2.04 -7.17
N MET A 27 8.10 1.75 -6.90
CA MET A 27 8.62 1.71 -5.53
C MET A 27 8.94 3.11 -5.05
N GLY A 28 8.88 3.29 -3.74
CA GLY A 28 9.33 4.51 -3.09
C GLY A 28 9.29 4.34 -1.59
N PHE A 29 9.07 5.44 -0.91
CA PHE A 29 8.99 5.47 0.54
C PHE A 29 7.78 6.30 0.96
N CYS A 30 6.97 5.80 1.88
CA CYS A 30 5.84 6.51 2.44
C CYS A 30 6.13 6.92 3.88
N ARG A 31 5.58 8.05 4.30
CA ARG A 31 5.68 8.49 5.69
C ARG A 31 4.98 7.49 6.61
N VAL A 32 5.64 7.13 7.72
CA VAL A 32 5.03 6.33 8.78
C VAL A 32 4.61 7.27 9.89
N GLU A 33 3.34 7.21 10.28
CA GLU A 33 2.89 7.87 11.51
C GLU A 33 3.36 7.04 12.69
N VAL A 34 4.32 7.59 13.44
CA VAL A 34 4.72 7.04 14.74
C VAL A 34 3.74 7.61 15.76
N ASP A 35 2.95 6.75 16.40
CA ASP A 35 2.00 7.15 17.44
C ASP A 35 2.75 7.95 18.52
N SER A 36 2.44 9.25 18.58
CA SER A 36 3.14 10.23 19.41
C SER A 36 2.73 10.21 20.88
N ASP A 37 1.94 9.23 21.30
CA ASP A 37 1.45 9.10 22.68
C ASP A 37 2.55 8.61 23.65
N ASP A 38 3.71 8.23 23.13
CA ASP A 38 4.88 7.89 23.91
C ASP A 38 5.83 9.11 23.93
N GLU A 39 5.81 9.91 25.00
CA GLU A 39 6.64 11.11 25.16
C GLU A 39 8.15 10.82 25.02
N ASP A 40 8.56 9.55 25.18
CA ASP A 40 9.93 9.07 24.98
C ASP A 40 10.23 8.61 23.53
N ALA A 41 9.24 8.41 22.66
CA ALA A 41 9.44 7.99 21.27
C ALA A 41 10.05 9.10 20.40
N ALA A 42 9.68 10.36 20.65
CA ALA A 42 10.26 11.51 19.95
C ALA A 42 11.77 11.64 20.18
N ALA A 43 12.27 11.23 21.35
CA ALA A 43 13.70 11.26 21.70
C ALA A 43 14.51 10.08 21.12
N LYS A 44 13.83 9.01 20.70
CA LYS A 44 14.46 7.82 20.09
C LYS A 44 14.42 7.79 18.56
N LYS A 45 13.73 8.77 17.96
CA LYS A 45 13.54 8.87 16.52
C LYS A 45 14.90 9.03 15.82
N GLN A 46 15.35 7.98 15.14
CA GLN A 46 16.58 8.00 14.37
C GLN A 46 16.31 8.60 12.99
N ALA A 47 17.35 9.19 12.39
CA ALA A 47 17.28 9.63 11.01
C ALA A 47 16.95 8.41 10.13
N GLY A 48 15.81 8.45 9.45
CA GLY A 48 15.31 7.34 8.64
C GLY A 48 14.10 6.59 9.20
N ASP A 49 13.60 6.97 10.39
CA ASP A 49 12.39 6.37 10.98
C ASP A 49 11.09 7.03 10.49
N ASP A 50 11.20 8.12 9.74
CA ASP A 50 10.05 8.87 9.22
C ASP A 50 9.39 8.20 8.00
N PHE A 51 10.11 7.35 7.30
CA PHE A 51 9.71 6.82 6.00
C PHE A 51 10.00 5.33 5.90
N ALA A 52 9.01 4.54 5.49
CA ALA A 52 9.14 3.11 5.23
C ALA A 52 9.09 2.81 3.72
N PRO A 53 9.81 1.78 3.24
CA PRO A 53 9.70 1.32 1.86
C PRO A 53 8.27 0.90 1.52
N CYS A 54 7.80 1.30 0.34
CA CYS A 54 6.48 0.91 -0.15
C CYS A 54 6.45 0.68 -1.67
N LEU A 55 5.45 -0.06 -2.15
CA LEU A 55 5.16 -0.30 -3.57
C LEU A 55 3.76 0.19 -3.91
N ILE A 56 3.62 1.12 -4.84
CA ILE A 56 2.31 1.58 -5.31
C ILE A 56 1.65 0.47 -6.13
N LEU A 57 0.40 0.11 -5.83
CA LEU A 57 -0.33 -0.96 -6.49
C LEU A 57 -1.51 -0.45 -7.32
N SER A 58 -1.87 -1.21 -8.34
CA SER A 58 -3.19 -1.09 -8.97
C SER A 58 -4.26 -1.60 -8.00
N PRO A 59 -5.49 -1.04 -8.00
CA PRO A 59 -6.59 -1.60 -7.23
C PRO A 59 -6.91 -3.05 -7.59
N TYR A 60 -6.46 -3.55 -8.75
CA TYR A 60 -6.66 -4.95 -9.17
C TYR A 60 -5.44 -5.84 -8.95
N ASP A 61 -4.37 -5.30 -8.34
CA ASP A 61 -3.22 -6.08 -7.87
C ASP A 61 -3.39 -6.47 -6.37
N VAL A 62 -4.56 -6.23 -5.77
CA VAL A 62 -4.86 -6.47 -4.35
C VAL A 62 -6.14 -7.28 -4.17
N PRO A 63 -6.35 -7.91 -2.99
CA PRO A 63 -7.57 -8.65 -2.69
C PRO A 63 -8.85 -7.81 -2.84
N PRO A 64 -9.97 -8.43 -3.29
CA PRO A 64 -11.22 -7.72 -3.54
C PRO A 64 -11.79 -7.05 -2.29
N ARG A 65 -11.82 -7.74 -1.15
CA ARG A 65 -12.34 -7.19 0.11
C ARG A 65 -11.32 -7.34 1.24
N PRO A 66 -11.25 -6.35 2.17
CA PRO A 66 -11.96 -5.07 2.13
C PRO A 66 -11.25 -4.01 1.24
N VAL A 67 -9.98 -4.21 0.91
CA VAL A 67 -9.09 -3.20 0.32
C VAL A 67 -9.65 -2.55 -0.95
N ARG A 68 -9.92 -3.33 -2.00
CA ARG A 68 -10.39 -2.79 -3.29
C ARG A 68 -11.84 -2.33 -3.23
N ASP A 69 -12.74 -3.24 -2.92
CA ASP A 69 -14.18 -3.05 -3.12
C ASP A 69 -14.83 -2.16 -2.07
N THR A 70 -14.20 -2.04 -0.89
CA THR A 70 -14.68 -1.16 0.18
C THR A 70 -13.89 0.13 0.18
N TYR A 71 -12.59 0.08 0.52
CA TYR A 71 -11.83 1.30 0.80
C TYR A 71 -11.47 2.06 -0.48
N TRP A 72 -10.80 1.39 -1.42
CA TRP A 72 -10.36 2.05 -2.66
C TRP A 72 -11.53 2.53 -3.51
N HIS A 73 -12.57 1.69 -3.69
CA HIS A 73 -13.76 2.06 -4.46
C HIS A 73 -14.52 3.24 -3.86
N GLN A 74 -14.60 3.35 -2.53
CA GLN A 74 -15.21 4.51 -1.88
C GLN A 74 -14.42 5.79 -2.16
N MET A 75 -13.09 5.74 -2.02
CA MET A 75 -12.19 6.85 -2.36
C MET A 75 -12.32 7.26 -3.83
N TYR A 76 -12.27 6.30 -4.75
CA TYR A 76 -12.45 6.53 -6.19
C TYR A 76 -13.79 7.20 -6.51
N MET A 77 -14.89 6.71 -5.94
CA MET A 77 -16.22 7.30 -6.17
C MET A 77 -16.32 8.72 -5.60
N ALA A 78 -15.72 8.99 -4.44
CA ALA A 78 -15.67 10.32 -3.87
C ALA A 78 -14.87 11.28 -4.76
N ALA A 79 -13.65 10.89 -5.15
CA ALA A 79 -12.77 11.66 -6.02
C ALA A 79 -13.37 11.90 -7.42
N LYS A 80 -14.08 10.90 -7.97
CA LYS A 80 -14.80 11.04 -9.24
C LYS A 80 -15.90 12.09 -9.16
N ARG A 81 -16.71 12.08 -8.08
CA ARG A 81 -17.77 13.08 -7.86
C ARG A 81 -17.21 14.48 -7.68
N SER A 82 -16.07 14.62 -7.02
CA SER A 82 -15.40 15.90 -6.79
C SER A 82 -14.46 16.34 -7.92
N LYS A 83 -14.30 15.52 -8.98
CA LYS A 83 -13.35 15.74 -10.10
C LYS A 83 -11.88 15.83 -9.66
N LYS A 84 -11.52 15.15 -8.58
CA LYS A 84 -10.17 15.11 -7.99
C LYS A 84 -9.46 13.77 -8.16
N LEU A 85 -9.75 13.04 -9.25
CA LEU A 85 -9.13 11.74 -9.49
C LEU A 85 -7.59 11.79 -9.57
N GLY A 86 -7.01 12.94 -9.93
CA GLY A 86 -5.55 13.11 -9.99
C GLY A 86 -4.89 13.40 -8.64
N GLU A 87 -5.69 13.68 -7.61
CA GLU A 87 -5.27 13.98 -6.23
C GLU A 87 -5.61 12.82 -5.27
N MET A 88 -5.97 11.65 -5.80
CA MET A 88 -6.27 10.48 -4.97
C MET A 88 -4.99 9.97 -4.30
N ASP A 89 -5.16 9.49 -3.07
CA ASP A 89 -4.12 8.78 -2.36
C ASP A 89 -3.68 7.53 -3.13
N TYR A 90 -2.41 7.20 -3.03
CA TYR A 90 -1.86 5.98 -3.58
C TYR A 90 -2.23 4.79 -2.70
N LEU A 91 -2.77 3.74 -3.31
CA LEU A 91 -2.84 2.43 -2.67
C LEU A 91 -1.43 1.83 -2.70
N VAL A 92 -0.85 1.58 -1.54
CA VAL A 92 0.51 1.04 -1.43
C VAL A 92 0.50 -0.30 -0.70
N TYR A 93 1.45 -1.14 -1.07
CA TYR A 93 1.90 -2.26 -0.26
C TYR A 93 3.06 -1.81 0.63
N GLN A 94 2.96 -2.05 1.92
CA GLN A 94 4.02 -1.81 2.90
C GLN A 94 4.93 -3.04 2.94
N TYR A 95 6.19 -2.86 2.52
CA TYR A 95 7.16 -3.95 2.56
C TYR A 95 7.42 -4.40 4.00
N GLY A 96 7.75 -5.68 4.19
CA GLY A 96 8.11 -6.25 5.49
C GLY A 96 6.93 -6.75 6.33
N HIS A 97 5.71 -6.28 6.06
CA HIS A 97 4.51 -6.79 6.72
C HIS A 97 4.03 -8.09 6.04
N ASP A 98 3.61 -9.05 6.86
CA ASP A 98 2.99 -10.30 6.43
C ASP A 98 1.51 -10.40 6.78
N ASP A 99 1.03 -9.62 7.76
CA ASP A 99 -0.41 -9.49 8.02
C ASP A 99 -1.10 -8.74 6.86
N PRO A 100 -2.09 -9.36 6.17
CA PRO A 100 -2.86 -8.70 5.14
C PRO A 100 -3.53 -7.39 5.57
N GLU A 101 -3.83 -7.20 6.87
CA GLU A 101 -4.42 -5.95 7.39
C GLU A 101 -3.40 -4.80 7.40
N ASP A 102 -2.12 -5.08 7.66
CA ASP A 102 -1.05 -4.08 7.74
C ASP A 102 -0.30 -3.88 6.41
N CYS A 103 -0.42 -4.88 5.51
CA CYS A 103 0.23 -4.86 4.20
C CYS A 103 -0.24 -3.70 3.31
N TYR A 104 -1.44 -3.15 3.49
CA TYR A 104 -2.00 -2.17 2.58
C TYR A 104 -2.37 -0.87 3.28
N SER A 105 -1.98 0.25 2.69
CA SER A 105 -2.36 1.58 3.17
C SER A 105 -2.67 2.54 2.02
N PHE A 106 -3.30 3.67 2.36
CA PHE A 106 -3.57 4.77 1.44
C PHE A 106 -2.67 5.94 1.82
N VAL A 107 -1.79 6.34 0.91
CA VAL A 107 -0.75 7.34 1.16
C VAL A 107 -1.01 8.58 0.31
N ALA A 108 -1.09 9.73 0.96
CA ALA A 108 -1.22 11.01 0.28
C ALA A 108 0.00 11.25 -0.64
N VAL A 109 -0.21 11.91 -1.77
CA VAL A 109 0.84 12.16 -2.77
C VAL A 109 2.05 12.90 -2.16
N GLU A 110 1.80 13.78 -1.19
CA GLU A 110 2.81 14.56 -0.47
C GLU A 110 3.62 13.76 0.56
N ASP A 111 3.08 12.65 1.05
CA ASP A 111 3.75 11.74 1.99
C ASP A 111 4.50 10.61 1.27
N PHE A 112 4.51 10.63 -0.07
CA PHE A 112 5.27 9.70 -0.89
C PHE A 112 6.58 10.34 -1.40
N LYS A 113 7.68 9.60 -1.28
CA LYS A 113 8.96 9.92 -1.90
C LYS A 113 9.35 8.89 -2.94
N SER A 114 9.90 9.37 -4.06
CA SER A 114 10.45 8.51 -5.09
C SER A 114 11.57 7.62 -4.53
N TYR A 115 11.79 6.47 -5.18
CA TYR A 115 12.89 5.58 -4.84
C TYR A 115 14.23 6.31 -4.76
N ASP A 116 14.59 7.08 -5.79
CA ASP A 116 15.86 7.78 -5.86
C ASP A 116 16.01 8.87 -4.78
N ASP A 117 14.93 9.61 -4.49
CA ASP A 117 14.97 10.66 -3.47
C ASP A 117 15.02 10.07 -2.07
N GLY A 118 14.35 8.94 -1.83
CA GLY A 118 14.43 8.24 -0.56
C GLY A 118 15.80 7.61 -0.32
N LEU A 119 16.44 7.04 -1.36
CA LEU A 119 17.83 6.57 -1.26
C LEU A 119 18.80 7.70 -0.94
N LYS A 120 18.68 8.85 -1.61
CA LYS A 120 19.50 10.05 -1.30
C LYS A 120 19.29 10.56 0.12
N ALA A 121 18.09 10.37 0.67
CA ALA A 121 17.75 10.73 2.04
C ALA A 121 18.19 9.67 3.09
N GLY A 122 18.77 8.54 2.66
CA GLY A 122 19.25 7.48 3.54
C GLY A 122 18.17 6.46 3.96
N PHE A 123 16.97 6.51 3.38
CA PHE A 123 15.87 5.61 3.76
C PHE A 123 16.05 4.17 3.26
N GLY A 124 16.99 3.93 2.36
CA GLY A 124 17.36 2.59 1.88
C GLY A 124 18.35 1.83 2.76
N GLU A 125 18.74 2.40 3.90
CA GLU A 125 19.75 1.85 4.80
C GLU A 125 19.15 1.59 6.19
N LEU A 126 19.64 0.54 6.85
CA LEU A 126 19.31 0.29 8.26
C LEU A 126 20.08 1.29 9.13
N PRO A 127 19.47 1.80 10.22
CA PRO A 127 20.23 2.57 11.19
C PRO A 127 21.38 1.74 11.76
N ALA A 128 22.52 2.38 12.03
CA ALA A 128 23.75 1.69 12.41
C ALA A 128 23.59 0.75 13.63
N ALA A 129 22.74 1.12 14.59
CA ALA A 129 22.44 0.28 15.75
C ALA A 129 21.70 -1.00 15.38
N LEU A 130 20.74 -0.91 14.44
CA LEU A 130 20.00 -2.06 13.94
C LEU A 130 20.88 -2.94 13.04
N GLN A 131 21.69 -2.33 12.17
CA GLN A 131 22.66 -3.06 11.35
C GLN A 131 23.63 -3.87 12.24
N ALA A 132 24.15 -3.28 13.31
CA ALA A 132 25.04 -3.98 14.24
C ALA A 132 24.36 -5.17 14.94
N LYS A 133 23.05 -5.07 15.27
CA LYS A 133 22.29 -6.20 15.82
C LYS A 133 22.15 -7.34 14.80
N VAL A 134 21.84 -7.00 13.54
CA VAL A 134 21.74 -7.97 12.44
C VAL A 134 23.08 -8.68 12.26
N ASP A 135 24.18 -7.94 12.15
CA ASP A 135 25.53 -8.48 11.96
C ASP A 135 25.97 -9.38 13.12
N ALA A 136 25.57 -9.05 14.34
CA ALA A 136 25.85 -9.82 15.54
C ALA A 136 24.90 -11.02 15.76
N GLY A 137 23.87 -11.19 14.91
CA GLY A 137 22.84 -12.22 15.10
C GLY A 137 22.04 -12.05 16.39
N THR A 138 21.89 -10.81 16.87
CA THR A 138 21.14 -10.49 18.09
C THR A 138 19.64 -10.59 17.81
N ALA A 139 18.86 -11.02 18.81
CA ALA A 139 17.41 -11.04 18.71
C ALA A 139 16.86 -9.63 18.41
N LEU A 140 16.03 -9.55 17.37
CA LEU A 140 15.37 -8.33 16.92
C LEU A 140 13.95 -8.27 17.48
N THR A 141 13.46 -7.07 17.77
CA THR A 141 12.02 -6.86 18.02
C THR A 141 11.22 -7.08 16.74
N GLU A 142 9.89 -7.17 16.85
CA GLU A 142 9.00 -7.32 15.69
C GLU A 142 9.17 -6.17 14.68
N ASP A 143 9.14 -4.91 15.14
CA ASP A 143 9.36 -3.74 14.28
C ASP A 143 10.74 -3.74 13.60
N GLU A 144 11.77 -4.21 14.32
CA GLU A 144 13.12 -4.35 13.77
C GLU A 144 13.16 -5.41 12.67
N GLN A 145 12.45 -6.53 12.85
CA GLN A 145 12.33 -7.58 11.83
C GLN A 145 11.56 -7.07 10.60
N ILE A 146 10.43 -6.38 10.80
CA ILE A 146 9.64 -5.78 9.74
C ILE A 146 10.53 -4.84 8.92
N ARG A 147 11.30 -3.96 9.57
CA ARG A 147 12.18 -3.00 8.87
C ARG A 147 13.30 -3.67 8.08
N VAL A 148 13.94 -4.70 8.64
CA VAL A 148 14.96 -5.47 7.93
C VAL A 148 14.36 -6.14 6.70
N ARG A 149 13.26 -6.87 6.87
CA ARG A 149 12.54 -7.53 5.78
C ARG A 149 12.08 -6.53 4.72
N ALA A 150 11.59 -5.36 5.14
CA ALA A 150 11.10 -4.33 4.22
C ALA A 150 12.17 -3.88 3.23
N LEU A 151 13.38 -3.64 3.71
CA LEU A 151 14.52 -3.26 2.87
C LEU A 151 15.02 -4.42 2.01
N GLU A 152 14.97 -5.65 2.50
CA GLU A 152 15.32 -6.85 1.71
C GLU A 152 14.36 -7.03 0.53
N GLU A 153 13.05 -7.03 0.78
CA GLU A 153 12.02 -7.17 -0.25
C GLU A 153 12.06 -6.05 -1.29
N MET A 154 12.30 -4.81 -0.84
CA MET A 154 12.48 -3.67 -1.74
C MET A 154 13.72 -3.84 -2.63
N ARG A 155 14.84 -4.35 -2.09
CA ARG A 155 16.07 -4.62 -2.86
C ARG A 155 15.86 -5.74 -3.88
N GLU A 156 15.09 -6.77 -3.54
CA GLU A 156 14.70 -7.80 -4.50
C GLU A 156 13.90 -7.19 -5.67
N ASP A 157 12.93 -6.32 -5.37
CA ASP A 157 12.10 -5.68 -6.39
C ASP A 157 12.84 -4.60 -7.20
N ALA A 158 13.90 -4.00 -6.62
CA ALA A 158 14.79 -3.09 -7.33
C ALA A 158 15.49 -3.73 -8.53
N SER A 159 15.71 -5.05 -8.48
CA SER A 159 16.27 -5.81 -9.61
C SER A 159 15.27 -6.12 -10.73
N LYS A 160 13.97 -5.95 -10.46
CA LYS A 160 12.87 -6.28 -11.37
C LYS A 160 12.41 -5.06 -12.16
N LYS A 161 11.80 -5.28 -13.33
CA LYS A 161 11.08 -4.22 -14.04
C LYS A 161 9.78 -3.87 -13.30
N PRO A 162 9.25 -2.65 -13.45
CA PRO A 162 8.00 -2.26 -12.81
C PRO A 162 6.86 -3.26 -13.04
N GLU A 163 6.73 -3.83 -14.24
CA GLU A 163 5.65 -4.78 -14.53
C GLU A 163 5.79 -6.12 -13.79
N GLU A 164 6.97 -6.44 -13.29
CA GLU A 164 7.28 -7.68 -12.57
C GLU A 164 7.22 -7.50 -11.05
N ARG A 165 7.06 -6.27 -10.57
CA ARG A 165 6.96 -5.95 -9.13
C ARG A 165 5.53 -6.16 -8.68
N LEU A 166 5.36 -7.19 -7.88
CA LEU A 166 4.09 -7.63 -7.33
C LEU A 166 4.37 -8.19 -5.93
N ARG A 167 3.68 -7.65 -4.93
CA ARG A 167 3.74 -8.07 -3.53
C ARG A 167 2.34 -8.18 -2.92
N GLY A 168 2.24 -8.95 -1.85
CA GLY A 168 0.97 -9.37 -1.25
C GLY A 168 0.58 -10.80 -1.66
N ASN A 169 -0.58 -11.24 -1.18
CA ASN A 169 -1.15 -12.52 -1.56
C ASN A 169 -1.79 -12.41 -2.95
N PHE A 170 -1.35 -13.21 -3.93
CA PHE A 170 -1.89 -13.24 -5.29
C PHE A 170 -2.88 -14.38 -5.54
N ASP A 171 -3.05 -15.28 -4.56
CA ASP A 171 -3.95 -16.41 -4.65
C ASP A 171 -5.34 -16.08 -4.08
N PHE A 172 -5.78 -14.81 -4.19
CA PHE A 172 -7.14 -14.44 -3.84
C PHE A 172 -8.11 -14.79 -4.96
N LEU A 173 -9.30 -15.25 -4.57
CA LEU A 173 -10.40 -15.45 -5.50
C LEU A 173 -11.11 -14.13 -5.77
N GLU A 174 -11.40 -13.85 -7.04
CA GLU A 174 -12.21 -12.71 -7.41
C GLU A 174 -13.67 -12.92 -7.00
N ARG A 175 -14.41 -11.81 -6.80
CA ARG A 175 -15.84 -11.85 -6.42
C ARG A 175 -16.70 -12.75 -7.31
N HIS A 176 -16.34 -12.87 -8.58
CA HIS A 176 -17.10 -13.63 -9.56
C HIS A 176 -16.71 -15.11 -9.61
N GLU A 177 -15.67 -15.49 -8.88
CA GLU A 177 -15.15 -16.86 -8.73
C GLU A 177 -15.61 -17.51 -7.42
N THR A 178 -16.15 -16.72 -6.48
CA THR A 178 -16.72 -17.18 -5.22
C THR A 178 -18.23 -17.39 -5.32
N GLU A 179 -18.74 -18.56 -4.92
CA GLU A 179 -20.19 -18.90 -4.98
C GLU A 179 -21.05 -18.21 -3.90
N GLU A 180 -20.46 -17.53 -2.91
CA GLU A 180 -21.16 -16.99 -1.72
C GLU A 180 -21.72 -15.55 -1.85
N PHE A 181 -22.01 -15.04 -3.05
CA PHE A 181 -22.14 -13.58 -3.27
C PHE A 181 -23.50 -13.02 -3.75
N ASP A 182 -24.62 -13.68 -3.45
CA ASP A 182 -25.97 -13.15 -3.80
C ASP A 182 -26.73 -12.41 -2.67
N ASP A 183 -26.28 -12.42 -1.41
CA ASP A 183 -27.06 -11.87 -0.27
C ASP A 183 -26.52 -10.57 0.35
N ILE A 184 -26.40 -9.51 -0.45
CA ILE A 184 -26.45 -8.15 0.11
C ILE A 184 -27.64 -7.41 -0.52
N GLU A 185 -28.83 -7.64 0.06
CA GLU A 185 -29.98 -6.78 -0.18
C GLU A 185 -29.60 -5.32 0.12
N PRO A 186 -29.91 -4.36 -0.77
CA PRO A 186 -29.67 -2.95 -0.48
C PRO A 186 -30.55 -2.54 0.70
N SER A 187 -29.91 -2.22 1.83
CA SER A 187 -30.54 -1.70 3.04
C SER A 187 -31.53 -0.58 2.69
N LYS A 188 -32.83 -0.88 2.83
CA LYS A 188 -33.90 0.08 2.64
C LYS A 188 -33.73 1.19 3.69
N LYS A 189 -33.19 2.33 3.26
CA LYS A 189 -33.23 3.59 4.02
C LYS A 189 -34.68 3.84 4.46
N LYS A 190 -34.96 3.68 5.75
CA LYS A 190 -36.23 4.13 6.35
C LYS A 190 -36.33 5.63 6.18
N GLN A 191 -37.22 6.07 5.29
CA GLN A 191 -37.70 7.45 5.24
C GLN A 191 -38.38 7.75 6.59
N LYS A 192 -37.84 8.71 7.33
CA LYS A 192 -38.56 9.34 8.44
C LYS A 192 -39.66 10.22 7.85
N LYS A 193 -40.91 9.96 8.23
CA LYS A 193 -42.00 10.94 8.19
C LYS A 193 -41.93 11.80 9.44
#